data_AF-A0A4U1C033-F1
#
_entry.id   AF-A0A4U1C033-F1
#
_cell.length_a   1.000
_cell.length_b   1.000
_cell.length_c   1.000
_cell.angle_alpha   90.00
_cell.angle_beta   90.00
_cell.angle_gamma   90.00
#
_symmetry.space_group_name_H-M   'P 1'
#
loop_
_entity.id
_entity.type
_entity.pdbx_description
1 polymer ?
#
loop_
_entity_poly.entity_id
_entity_poly.type
_entity_poly.pdbx_seq_one_letter_code
_entity_poly.pdbx_strand_id
1 'polypeptide(L)'
;MKNKIYSMMMLALMLGFSSCSKDDEMEIDANTIEYDGTKSVLKKGALIDFDISPYYGTTDTHLNYDFYITDGAVITDNTGQIFDIQGKFGVWIWLESFGTTGGFKTGTYTFIDGVNDASLTDAQKKTKYENKLFMAGASVFLNTNVSTSFDSGNTQEIEIKSGSVTVSGSKPNYTITYDLVMENNKTVKGSYSAGFQAFVD
;
A
#
# COMPACT_ATOMS: atom_id res chain seq x y z
N MET A 1 -13.46 81.56 12.57
CA MET A 1 -12.79 80.79 13.64
C MET A 1 -13.08 79.30 13.42
N LYS A 2 -12.01 78.51 13.27
CA LYS A 2 -11.88 77.05 13.53
C LYS A 2 -12.83 76.12 12.74
N ASN A 3 -12.29 75.44 11.72
CA ASN A 3 -11.91 74.00 11.71
C ASN A 3 -13.08 73.08 11.31
N LYS A 4 -12.99 72.03 10.49
CA LYS A 4 -11.88 71.30 9.86
C LYS A 4 -12.44 70.47 8.69
N ILE A 5 -11.62 70.35 7.65
CA ILE A 5 -11.60 69.32 6.61
C ILE A 5 -11.72 67.92 7.21
N TYR A 6 -12.55 67.03 6.63
CA TYR A 6 -12.21 65.62 6.37
C TYR A 6 -13.04 65.09 5.19
N SER A 7 -12.39 65.10 4.03
CA SER A 7 -12.63 64.19 2.91
C SER A 7 -11.91 62.88 3.23
N MET A 8 -12.58 61.73 3.27
CA MET A 8 -11.90 60.42 3.14
C MET A 8 -12.88 59.26 2.85
N MET A 9 -12.61 58.57 1.73
CA MET A 9 -12.91 57.15 1.38
C MET A 9 -14.38 56.71 1.41
N MET A 10 -15.09 56.48 0.30
CA MET A 10 -14.79 55.69 -0.90
C MET A 10 -14.09 54.34 -0.67
N LEU A 11 -14.89 53.29 -0.90
CA LEU A 11 -14.60 52.13 -1.73
C LEU A 11 -13.78 50.96 -1.14
N ALA A 12 -14.54 49.89 -0.85
CA ALA A 12 -14.32 48.48 -1.19
C ALA A 12 -12.89 47.92 -1.29
N LEU A 13 -12.61 46.92 -0.44
CA LEU A 13 -11.88 45.69 -0.73
C LEU A 13 -12.24 44.70 0.40
N MET A 14 -13.32 43.93 0.27
CA MET A 14 -13.27 42.55 -0.22
C MET A 14 -11.86 42.04 -0.51
N LEU A 15 -11.29 41.28 0.41
CA LEU A 15 -10.53 40.05 0.15
C LEU A 15 -10.46 39.26 1.46
N GLY A 16 -11.49 38.45 1.69
CA GLY A 16 -11.42 37.38 2.68
C GLY A 16 -10.47 36.31 2.16
N PHE A 17 -9.27 36.24 2.72
CA PHE A 17 -8.40 35.07 2.56
C PHE A 17 -8.89 33.96 3.49
N SER A 18 -10.02 33.35 3.12
CA SER A 18 -10.36 32.01 3.56
C SER A 18 -9.49 31.03 2.78
N SER A 19 -8.21 30.94 3.14
CA SER A 19 -7.36 29.81 2.74
C SER A 19 -7.82 28.57 3.50
N CYS A 20 -8.98 28.02 3.10
CA CYS A 20 -9.20 26.59 3.25
C CYS A 20 -8.22 25.93 2.29
N SER A 21 -7.10 25.43 2.83
CA SER A 21 -6.45 24.29 2.21
C SER A 21 -7.51 23.21 2.11
N LYS A 22 -8.10 23.05 0.93
CA LYS A 22 -8.73 21.79 0.59
C LYS A 22 -7.60 20.79 0.66
N ASP A 23 -7.63 19.94 1.67
CA ASP A 23 -6.91 18.68 1.60
C ASP A 23 -7.39 18.05 0.29
N ASP A 24 -6.49 18.01 -0.69
CA ASP A 24 -6.71 17.27 -1.92
C ASP A 24 -6.73 15.79 -1.51
N GLU A 25 -7.89 15.32 -1.04
CA GLU A 25 -8.20 13.91 -0.98
C GLU A 25 -8.02 13.38 -2.40
N MET A 26 -6.89 12.71 -2.60
CA MET A 26 -6.51 12.16 -3.88
C MET A 26 -7.54 11.10 -4.26
N GLU A 27 -8.42 11.42 -5.21
CA GLU A 27 -9.32 10.42 -5.79
C GLU A 27 -8.49 9.37 -6.53
N ILE A 28 -8.29 8.22 -5.89
CA ILE A 28 -7.68 7.05 -6.50
C ILE A 28 -8.79 6.26 -7.18
N ASP A 29 -8.71 6.14 -8.50
CA ASP A 29 -9.65 5.32 -9.28
C ASP A 29 -9.60 3.86 -8.80
N ALA A 30 -10.77 3.27 -8.54
CA ALA A 30 -10.85 1.87 -8.09
C ALA A 30 -10.28 0.91 -9.15
N ASN A 31 -9.54 -0.11 -8.70
CA ASN A 31 -8.89 -1.12 -9.54
C ASN A 31 -7.92 -0.52 -10.57
N THR A 32 -7.15 0.48 -10.15
CA THR A 32 -6.10 1.09 -10.97
C THR A 32 -4.78 1.18 -10.23
N ILE A 33 -3.71 1.20 -11.02
CA ILE A 33 -2.36 1.54 -10.59
C ILE A 33 -1.87 2.70 -11.44
N GLU A 34 -1.25 3.68 -10.79
CA GLU A 34 -0.48 4.75 -11.41
C GLU A 34 0.99 4.58 -11.02
N TYR A 35 1.84 4.38 -12.01
CA TYR A 35 3.29 4.37 -11.84
C TYR A 35 3.91 5.38 -12.79
N ASP A 36 4.67 6.32 -12.25
CA ASP A 36 5.36 7.36 -13.04
C ASP A 36 4.39 8.15 -13.95
N GLY A 37 3.20 8.46 -13.43
CA GLY A 37 2.12 9.14 -14.17
C GLY A 37 1.40 8.26 -15.21
N THR A 38 1.81 7.00 -15.40
CA THR A 38 1.12 6.05 -16.29
C THR A 38 0.10 5.25 -15.51
N LYS A 39 -1.18 5.42 -15.86
CA LYS A 39 -2.30 4.65 -15.29
C LYS A 39 -2.54 3.34 -16.04
N SER A 40 -2.82 2.26 -15.30
CA SER A 40 -3.24 0.96 -15.82
C SER A 40 -4.36 0.37 -14.96
N VAL A 41 -5.21 -0.45 -15.57
CA VAL A 41 -6.32 -1.13 -14.89
C VAL A 41 -5.86 -2.48 -14.36
N LEU A 42 -6.09 -2.72 -13.06
CA LEU A 42 -5.82 -3.99 -12.39
C LEU A 42 -7.03 -4.91 -12.53
N LYS A 43 -6.80 -6.20 -12.72
CA LYS A 43 -7.86 -7.19 -13.03
C LYS A 43 -7.98 -8.28 -11.99
N LYS A 44 -6.87 -8.72 -11.43
CA LYS A 44 -6.82 -9.90 -10.56
C LYS A 44 -6.02 -9.61 -9.30
N GLY A 45 -6.46 -10.21 -8.20
CA GLY A 45 -5.80 -10.19 -6.92
C GLY A 45 -5.69 -11.61 -6.35
N ALA A 46 -4.54 -11.92 -5.79
CA ALA A 46 -4.28 -13.14 -5.02
C ALA A 46 -3.79 -12.77 -3.62
N LEU A 47 -4.15 -13.59 -2.65
CA LEU A 47 -3.79 -13.43 -1.26
C LEU A 47 -3.17 -14.73 -0.76
N ILE A 48 -1.92 -14.69 -0.28
CA ILE A 48 -1.30 -15.80 0.44
C ILE A 48 -1.36 -15.49 1.93
N ASP A 49 -1.87 -16.44 2.71
CA ASP A 49 -1.86 -16.44 4.17
C ASP A 49 -0.66 -17.27 4.64
N PHE A 50 0.39 -16.61 5.13
CA PHE A 50 1.60 -17.22 5.68
C PHE A 50 1.46 -17.50 7.20
N ASP A 51 0.23 -17.51 7.70
CA ASP A 51 -0.11 -17.72 9.11
C ASP A 51 0.56 -16.67 10.03
N ILE A 52 0.97 -17.07 11.22
CA ILE A 52 1.46 -16.19 12.28
C ILE A 52 3.00 -16.20 12.38
N SER A 53 3.59 -15.02 12.65
CA SER A 53 5.03 -14.82 12.76
C SER A 53 5.45 -14.09 14.06
N PRO A 54 6.61 -14.43 14.65
CA PRO A 54 7.15 -13.73 15.82
C PRO A 54 8.06 -12.55 15.42
N TYR A 55 7.67 -11.32 15.76
CA TYR A 55 8.49 -10.12 15.56
C TYR A 55 9.27 -9.68 16.80
N TYR A 56 8.87 -10.17 17.98
CA TYR A 56 9.59 -10.03 19.24
C TYR A 56 9.26 -11.23 20.14
N GLY A 57 10.18 -11.57 21.01
CA GLY A 57 10.17 -12.77 21.82
C GLY A 57 10.32 -14.02 20.96
N THR A 58 9.77 -15.12 21.46
CA THR A 58 9.70 -16.40 20.76
C THR A 58 8.25 -16.83 20.51
N THR A 59 7.29 -15.95 20.78
CA THR A 59 5.86 -16.21 20.61
C THR A 59 5.37 -15.47 19.39
N ASP A 60 4.45 -16.07 18.66
CA ASP A 60 3.85 -15.42 17.50
C ASP A 60 3.08 -14.17 17.90
N THR A 61 3.15 -13.14 17.06
CA THR A 61 2.67 -11.79 17.41
C THR A 61 1.88 -11.14 16.29
N HIS A 62 2.09 -11.55 15.03
CA HIS A 62 1.46 -10.95 13.86
C HIS A 62 0.96 -12.02 12.89
N LEU A 63 -0.14 -11.72 12.20
CA LEU A 63 -0.59 -12.45 11.01
C LEU A 63 0.10 -11.86 9.78
N ASN A 64 0.62 -12.73 8.91
CA ASN A 64 1.40 -12.37 7.73
C ASN A 64 0.62 -12.68 6.44
N TYR A 65 0.21 -11.61 5.73
CA TYR A 65 -0.52 -11.72 4.46
C TYR A 65 0.26 -11.08 3.32
N ASP A 66 0.39 -11.81 2.22
CA ASP A 66 0.92 -11.31 0.95
C ASP A 66 -0.20 -11.07 -0.05
N PHE A 67 -0.32 -9.84 -0.51
CA PHE A 67 -1.25 -9.45 -1.56
C PHE A 67 -0.51 -9.29 -2.88
N TYR A 68 -0.92 -10.05 -3.89
CA TYR A 68 -0.52 -9.84 -5.28
C TYR A 68 -1.68 -9.24 -6.05
N ILE A 69 -1.41 -8.18 -6.84
CA ILE A 69 -2.42 -7.52 -7.66
C ILE A 69 -1.83 -7.30 -9.05
N THR A 70 -2.56 -7.67 -10.11
CA THR A 70 -2.05 -7.61 -11.48
C THR A 70 -3.12 -7.23 -12.51
N ASP A 71 -2.68 -6.66 -13.64
CA ASP A 71 -3.49 -6.43 -14.84
C ASP A 71 -3.63 -7.66 -15.76
N GLY A 72 -2.95 -8.76 -15.44
CA GLY A 72 -2.99 -10.01 -16.19
C GLY A 72 -3.73 -11.13 -15.47
N ALA A 73 -3.02 -12.21 -15.15
CA ALA A 73 -3.57 -13.47 -14.67
C ALA A 73 -2.87 -13.96 -13.40
N VAL A 74 -3.64 -14.62 -12.54
CA VAL A 74 -3.16 -15.48 -11.46
C VAL A 74 -3.43 -16.90 -11.92
N ILE A 75 -2.38 -17.70 -12.04
CA ILE A 75 -2.43 -19.08 -12.51
C ILE A 75 -2.20 -19.98 -11.31
N THR A 76 -3.06 -20.99 -11.17
CA THR A 76 -2.93 -21.99 -10.12
C THR A 76 -2.58 -23.35 -10.69
N ASP A 77 -1.95 -24.18 -9.86
CA ASP A 77 -1.77 -25.59 -10.16
C ASP A 77 -3.09 -26.38 -9.98
N ASN A 78 -3.00 -27.70 -10.08
CA ASN A 78 -4.14 -28.60 -9.87
C ASN A 78 -4.51 -28.80 -8.39
N THR A 79 -3.67 -28.38 -7.45
CA THR A 79 -3.95 -28.38 -6.01
C THR A 79 -4.65 -27.09 -5.58
N GLY A 80 -4.67 -26.09 -6.45
CA GLY A 80 -5.25 -24.79 -6.19
C GLY A 80 -4.29 -23.85 -5.46
N GLN A 81 -2.97 -24.08 -5.54
CA GLN A 81 -1.92 -23.15 -5.10
C GLN A 81 -1.52 -22.20 -6.23
N ILE A 82 -0.99 -21.01 -5.91
CA ILE A 82 -0.44 -20.11 -6.93
C ILE A 82 0.75 -20.80 -7.59
N PHE A 83 0.66 -20.98 -8.89
CA PHE A 83 1.74 -21.49 -9.73
C PHE A 83 2.50 -20.35 -10.42
N ASP A 84 1.78 -19.32 -10.86
CA ASP A 84 2.37 -18.20 -11.60
C ASP A 84 1.48 -16.94 -11.53
N ILE A 85 2.10 -15.78 -11.66
CA ILE A 85 1.43 -14.48 -11.78
C ILE A 85 2.01 -13.76 -13.01
N GLN A 86 1.12 -13.30 -13.88
CA GLN A 86 1.47 -12.72 -15.17
C GLN A 86 0.76 -11.39 -15.35
N GLY A 87 1.38 -10.50 -16.13
CA GLY A 87 0.79 -9.22 -16.50
C GLY A 87 1.82 -8.29 -17.11
N LYS A 88 1.41 -7.08 -17.45
CA LYS A 88 2.32 -5.97 -17.74
C LYS A 88 2.73 -5.27 -16.44
N PHE A 89 1.76 -5.14 -15.53
CA PHE A 89 1.92 -4.49 -14.24
C PHE A 89 1.49 -5.42 -13.12
N GLY A 90 2.32 -5.49 -12.08
CA GLY A 90 2.03 -6.20 -10.85
C GLY A 90 2.45 -5.38 -9.63
N VAL A 91 1.75 -5.60 -8.53
CA VAL A 91 2.14 -5.15 -7.19
C VAL A 91 2.12 -6.37 -6.28
N TRP A 92 3.18 -6.54 -5.51
CA TRP A 92 3.22 -7.43 -4.34
C TRP A 92 3.35 -6.58 -3.08
N ILE A 93 2.63 -6.95 -2.02
CA ILE A 93 2.61 -6.24 -0.75
C ILE A 93 2.60 -7.27 0.37
N TRP A 94 3.62 -7.24 1.22
CA TRP A 94 3.73 -8.05 2.43
C TRP A 94 3.30 -7.24 3.65
N LEU A 95 2.19 -7.65 4.26
CA LEU A 95 1.56 -6.96 5.38
C LEU A 95 1.50 -7.81 6.65
N GLU A 96 1.81 -7.16 7.77
CA GLU A 96 1.87 -7.77 9.10
C GLU A 96 0.84 -7.12 10.03
N SER A 97 -0.14 -7.91 10.46
CA SER A 97 -1.24 -7.48 11.30
C SER A 97 -1.04 -7.98 12.73
N PHE A 98 -0.86 -7.09 13.71
CA PHE A 98 -0.71 -7.52 15.11
C PHE A 98 -1.86 -8.40 15.60
N GLY A 99 -1.54 -9.28 16.54
CA GLY A 99 -2.45 -10.28 17.10
C GLY A 99 -2.39 -11.60 16.35
N THR A 100 -2.69 -12.68 17.07
CA THR A 100 -2.68 -14.07 16.54
C THR A 100 -4.08 -14.65 16.37
N THR A 101 -5.11 -13.90 16.76
CA THR A 101 -6.51 -14.34 16.72
C THR A 101 -7.41 -13.18 16.28
N GLY A 102 -8.59 -13.52 15.75
CA GLY A 102 -9.58 -12.54 15.32
C GLY A 102 -9.44 -12.05 13.88
N GLY A 103 -8.55 -12.68 13.10
CA GLY A 103 -8.36 -12.40 11.67
C GLY A 103 -7.51 -11.17 11.37
N PHE A 104 -7.15 -11.04 10.09
CA PHE A 104 -6.33 -9.95 9.58
C PHE A 104 -7.04 -8.60 9.71
N LYS A 105 -6.38 -7.62 10.32
CA LYS A 105 -7.01 -6.36 10.72
C LYS A 105 -7.11 -5.38 9.56
N THR A 106 -8.19 -4.61 9.55
CA THR A 106 -8.31 -3.42 8.70
C THR A 106 -7.54 -2.26 9.31
N GLY A 107 -6.98 -1.38 8.48
CA GLY A 107 -6.27 -0.19 8.92
C GLY A 107 -5.16 0.20 7.96
N THR A 108 -4.35 1.17 8.38
CA THR A 108 -3.20 1.64 7.61
C THR A 108 -1.93 0.95 8.11
N TYR A 109 -1.24 0.30 7.18
CA TYR A 109 0.02 -0.39 7.33
C TYR A 109 1.12 0.50 6.78
N THR A 110 1.96 1.05 7.65
CA THR A 110 3.10 1.89 7.25
C THR A 110 4.31 1.02 7.01
N PHE A 111 5.13 1.36 6.02
CA PHE A 111 6.40 0.67 5.77
C PHE A 111 7.30 0.72 7.01
N ILE A 112 7.84 -0.44 7.41
CA ILE A 112 8.87 -0.55 8.42
C ILE A 112 10.02 -1.36 7.83
N ASP A 113 11.15 -0.69 7.61
CA ASP A 113 12.38 -1.34 7.17
C ASP A 113 12.94 -2.24 8.27
N GLY A 114 12.98 -3.54 8.00
CA GLY A 114 13.49 -4.59 8.89
C GLY A 114 14.96 -4.95 8.69
N VAL A 115 15.68 -4.33 7.74
CA VAL A 115 17.02 -4.77 7.30
C VAL A 115 18.05 -4.85 8.43
N ASN A 116 17.92 -3.99 9.46
CA ASN A 116 18.85 -3.91 10.59
C ASN A 116 18.35 -4.60 11.87
N ASP A 117 17.24 -5.33 11.81
CA ASP A 117 16.57 -5.85 13.00
C ASP A 117 17.30 -6.97 13.72
N ALA A 118 18.20 -7.66 13.01
CA ALA A 118 19.08 -8.66 13.62
C ALA A 118 19.93 -8.08 14.75
N SER A 119 20.19 -6.76 14.74
CA SER A 119 20.97 -6.07 15.78
C SER A 119 20.14 -5.56 16.96
N LEU A 120 18.80 -5.60 16.86
CA LEU A 120 17.90 -5.08 17.89
C LEU A 120 17.72 -6.09 19.03
N THR A 121 17.76 -5.58 20.25
CA THR A 121 17.30 -6.33 21.43
C THR A 121 15.80 -6.59 21.36
N ASP A 122 15.33 -7.57 22.13
CA ASP A 122 13.92 -7.90 22.21
C ASP A 122 13.03 -6.71 22.62
N ALA A 123 13.49 -5.93 23.61
CA ALA A 123 12.77 -4.73 24.06
C ALA A 123 12.66 -3.66 22.97
N GLN A 124 13.70 -3.52 22.12
CA GLN A 124 13.67 -2.62 20.98
C GLN A 124 12.72 -3.12 19.89
N LYS A 125 12.73 -4.41 19.57
CA LYS A 125 11.78 -5.02 18.62
C LYS A 125 10.35 -4.89 19.11
N LYS A 126 10.10 -5.15 20.40
CA LYS A 126 8.79 -4.95 21.01
C LYS A 126 8.30 -3.52 20.85
N THR A 127 9.15 -2.53 21.15
CA THR A 127 8.82 -1.10 20.91
C THR A 127 8.55 -0.81 19.42
N LYS A 128 9.26 -1.49 18.53
CA LYS A 128 9.15 -1.33 17.08
C LYS A 128 7.88 -1.97 16.51
N TYR A 129 7.38 -3.08 17.05
CA TYR A 129 6.33 -3.89 16.41
C TYR A 129 5.06 -4.12 17.24
N GLU A 130 5.12 -4.04 18.57
CA GLU A 130 3.96 -4.38 19.42
C GLU A 130 2.73 -3.53 19.07
N ASN A 131 1.61 -4.23 18.82
CA ASN A 131 0.32 -3.66 18.46
C ASN A 131 0.32 -2.77 17.20
N LYS A 132 1.22 -3.05 16.23
CA LYS A 132 1.30 -2.30 14.98
C LYS A 132 0.78 -3.07 13.78
N LEU A 133 0.19 -2.35 12.85
CA LEU A 133 -0.05 -2.78 11.48
C LEU A 133 1.10 -2.22 10.65
N PHE A 134 1.86 -3.07 9.98
CA PHE A 134 2.99 -2.60 9.18
C PHE A 134 3.19 -3.38 7.91
N MET A 135 3.76 -2.71 6.92
CA MET A 135 4.19 -3.33 5.67
C MET A 135 5.67 -3.65 5.80
N ALA A 136 6.01 -4.93 5.69
CA ALA A 136 7.39 -5.41 5.80
C ALA A 136 8.12 -5.32 4.45
N GLY A 137 7.37 -5.39 3.35
CA GLY A 137 7.90 -5.27 1.99
C GLY A 137 6.81 -4.99 0.97
N ALA A 138 7.22 -4.47 -0.18
CA ALA A 138 6.39 -4.37 -1.37
C ALA A 138 7.27 -4.18 -2.60
N SER A 139 6.77 -4.65 -3.75
CA SER A 139 7.44 -4.50 -5.03
C SER A 139 6.45 -4.15 -6.13
N VAL A 140 6.92 -3.43 -7.14
CA VAL A 140 6.23 -3.29 -8.43
C VAL A 140 6.95 -4.11 -9.48
N PHE A 141 6.17 -4.89 -10.22
CA PHE A 141 6.63 -5.65 -11.37
C PHE A 141 6.24 -4.92 -12.66
N LEU A 142 7.24 -4.64 -13.49
CA LEU A 142 7.11 -4.07 -14.82
C LEU A 142 7.59 -5.11 -15.83
N ASN A 143 6.66 -5.79 -16.48
CA ASN A 143 6.99 -6.83 -17.44
C ASN A 143 6.76 -6.33 -18.86
N THR A 144 7.77 -6.50 -19.70
CA THR A 144 7.74 -6.11 -21.11
C THR A 144 6.96 -7.10 -21.99
N ASN A 145 6.71 -8.32 -21.50
CA ASN A 145 5.93 -9.35 -22.16
C ASN A 145 4.78 -9.84 -21.27
N VAL A 146 3.56 -9.39 -21.58
CA VAL A 146 2.36 -9.64 -20.78
C VAL A 146 1.95 -11.12 -20.64
N SER A 147 2.54 -12.00 -21.44
CA SER A 147 2.27 -13.45 -21.42
C SER A 147 3.35 -14.25 -20.68
N THR A 148 4.28 -13.58 -19.99
CA THR A 148 5.31 -14.24 -19.18
C THR A 148 5.10 -13.97 -17.70
N SER A 149 5.60 -14.92 -16.91
CA SER A 149 5.69 -14.84 -15.46
C SER A 149 6.41 -13.56 -15.00
N PHE A 150 6.00 -13.00 -13.86
CA PHE A 150 6.80 -12.00 -13.18
C PHE A 150 8.18 -12.51 -12.76
N ASP A 151 8.35 -13.83 -12.55
CA ASP A 151 9.66 -14.43 -12.26
C ASP A 151 10.52 -14.67 -13.51
N SER A 152 10.03 -14.28 -14.69
CA SER A 152 10.81 -14.37 -15.92
C SER A 152 11.85 -13.24 -16.02
N GLY A 153 12.96 -13.49 -16.73
CA GLY A 153 13.99 -12.47 -16.99
C GLY A 153 13.54 -11.26 -17.84
N ASN A 154 12.25 -11.14 -18.16
CA ASN A 154 11.66 -10.00 -18.87
C ASN A 154 10.98 -8.99 -17.93
N THR A 155 11.00 -9.27 -16.63
CA THR A 155 10.37 -8.45 -15.60
C THR A 155 11.42 -7.63 -14.87
N GLN A 156 11.17 -6.33 -14.78
CA GLN A 156 11.86 -5.48 -13.83
C GLN A 156 11.05 -5.46 -12.53
N GLU A 157 11.65 -5.95 -11.46
CA GLU A 157 11.16 -5.74 -10.11
C GLU A 157 11.81 -4.48 -9.53
N ILE A 158 11.01 -3.68 -8.83
CA ILE A 158 11.46 -2.48 -8.14
C ILE A 158 10.89 -2.53 -6.73
N GLU A 159 11.75 -2.53 -5.73
CA GLU A 159 11.35 -2.60 -4.33
C GLU A 159 10.89 -1.24 -3.80
N ILE A 160 10.09 -1.29 -2.74
CA ILE A 160 9.64 -0.13 -1.99
C ILE A 160 10.78 0.47 -1.16
N LYS A 161 10.78 1.79 -1.04
CA LYS A 161 11.63 2.58 -0.13
C LYS A 161 10.86 3.12 1.07
N SER A 162 9.61 3.53 0.87
CA SER A 162 8.71 4.02 1.91
C SER A 162 7.27 4.05 1.42
N GLY A 163 6.30 4.16 2.32
CA GLY A 163 4.91 4.36 1.93
C GLY A 163 3.94 3.76 2.93
N SER A 164 2.68 3.66 2.52
CA SER A 164 1.65 3.01 3.32
C SER A 164 0.60 2.33 2.46
N VAL A 165 -0.06 1.36 3.07
CA VAL A 165 -1.17 0.60 2.49
C VAL A 165 -2.34 0.66 3.45
N THR A 166 -3.52 1.05 2.99
CA THR A 166 -4.76 0.98 3.76
C THR A 166 -5.57 -0.22 3.30
N VAL A 167 -5.89 -1.08 4.26
CA VAL A 167 -6.69 -2.29 4.08
C VAL A 167 -8.06 -2.11 4.71
N SER A 168 -9.11 -2.44 3.96
CA SER A 168 -10.46 -2.59 4.48
C SER A 168 -11.14 -3.85 3.90
N GLY A 169 -12.24 -4.28 4.51
CA GLY A 169 -12.91 -5.53 4.14
C GLY A 169 -12.38 -6.74 4.91
N SER A 170 -12.71 -7.93 4.42
CA SER A 170 -12.40 -9.22 5.05
C SER A 170 -12.41 -10.32 4.01
N LYS A 171 -11.66 -11.40 4.21
CA LYS A 171 -11.62 -12.56 3.30
C LYS A 171 -13.02 -12.98 2.82
N PRO A 172 -13.22 -13.21 1.51
CA PRO A 172 -12.23 -13.05 0.42
C PRO A 172 -12.15 -11.63 -0.13
N ASN A 173 -13.01 -10.69 0.28
CA ASN A 173 -13.15 -9.38 -0.34
C ASN A 173 -12.41 -8.30 0.45
N TYR A 174 -11.33 -7.78 -0.14
CA TYR A 174 -10.58 -6.67 0.44
C TYR A 174 -10.57 -5.48 -0.51
N THR A 175 -10.42 -4.29 0.08
CA THR A 175 -9.96 -3.11 -0.62
C THR A 175 -8.57 -2.77 -0.09
N ILE A 176 -7.59 -2.75 -1.00
CA ILE A 176 -6.21 -2.40 -0.75
C ILE A 176 -5.93 -1.10 -1.49
N THR A 177 -5.65 -0.02 -0.75
CA THR A 177 -5.24 1.27 -1.33
C THR A 177 -3.81 1.55 -0.91
N TYR A 178 -2.94 1.91 -1.85
CA TYR A 178 -1.51 2.08 -1.58
C TYR A 178 -0.98 3.39 -2.17
N ASP A 179 -0.06 4.01 -1.42
CA ASP A 179 0.76 5.14 -1.84
C ASP A 179 2.19 4.86 -1.41
N LEU A 180 3.01 4.48 -2.39
CA LEU A 180 4.35 3.93 -2.22
C LEU A 180 5.36 4.81 -2.94
N VAL A 181 6.56 4.89 -2.37
CA VAL A 181 7.76 5.44 -3.00
C VAL A 181 8.72 4.28 -3.18
N MET A 182 9.15 4.07 -4.42
CA MET A 182 10.04 2.97 -4.78
C MET A 182 11.51 3.37 -4.64
N GLU A 183 12.44 2.41 -4.66
CA GLU A 183 13.88 2.68 -4.55
C GLU A 183 14.43 3.62 -5.64
N ASN A 184 13.83 3.59 -6.83
CA ASN A 184 14.14 4.51 -7.92
C ASN A 184 13.52 5.92 -7.75
N ASN A 185 12.94 6.21 -6.58
CA ASN A 185 12.24 7.44 -6.19
C ASN A 185 10.99 7.77 -7.00
N LYS A 186 10.46 6.81 -7.78
CA LYS A 186 9.15 6.97 -8.42
C LYS A 186 8.05 6.60 -7.43
N THR A 187 6.89 7.21 -7.60
CA THR A 187 5.70 6.91 -6.81
C THR A 187 4.82 5.88 -7.50
N VAL A 188 4.23 5.02 -6.70
CA VAL A 188 3.22 4.03 -7.11
C VAL A 188 1.99 4.27 -6.26
N LYS A 189 0.88 4.60 -6.92
CA LYS A 189 -0.40 4.83 -6.24
C LYS A 189 -1.46 3.94 -6.86
N GLY A 190 -2.39 3.45 -6.07
CA GLY A 190 -3.43 2.62 -6.62
C GLY A 190 -4.40 2.11 -5.59
N SER A 191 -5.45 1.50 -6.10
CA SER A 191 -6.44 0.82 -5.28
C SER A 191 -6.90 -0.43 -6.02
N TYR A 192 -7.12 -1.50 -5.27
CA TYR A 192 -7.77 -2.71 -5.75
C TYR A 192 -8.85 -3.15 -4.76
N SER A 193 -10.07 -3.28 -5.24
CA SER A 193 -11.25 -3.68 -4.47
C SER A 193 -11.96 -4.81 -5.21
N ALA A 194 -11.76 -6.04 -4.73
CA ALA A 194 -12.39 -7.24 -5.26
C ALA A 194 -12.24 -8.43 -4.31
N GLY A 195 -12.76 -9.58 -4.74
CA GLY A 195 -12.41 -10.86 -4.16
C GLY A 195 -10.98 -11.26 -4.53
N PHE A 196 -10.15 -11.50 -3.52
CA PHE A 196 -8.84 -12.12 -3.67
C PHE A 196 -8.99 -13.64 -3.68
N GLN A 197 -8.33 -14.29 -4.63
CA GLN A 197 -8.16 -15.73 -4.55
C GLN A 197 -7.21 -16.02 -3.39
N ALA A 198 -7.70 -16.72 -2.36
CA ALA A 198 -6.97 -16.94 -1.12
C ALA A 198 -6.26 -18.31 -1.13
N PHE A 199 -5.02 -18.30 -0.69
CA PHE A 199 -4.13 -19.45 -0.57
C PHE A 199 -3.57 -19.48 0.85
N VAL A 200 -3.23 -20.67 1.33
CA VAL A 200 -2.55 -20.88 2.62
C VAL A 200 -1.25 -21.59 2.29
N ASP A 201 -0.14 -21.06 2.80
CA ASP A 201 1.19 -21.70 2.71
C ASP A 201 1.43 -22.67 3.87
#